data_AF-A0A924A2V6-F1
#
_entry.id   AF-A0A924A2V6-F1
#
_cell.length_a   1.000
_cell.length_b   1.000
_cell.length_c   1.000
_cell.angle_alpha   90.00
_cell.angle_beta   90.00
_cell.angle_gamma   90.00
#
_symmetry.space_group_name_H-M   'P 1'
#
loop_
_entity.id
_entity.type
_entity.pdbx_description
1 polymer ?
#
loop_
_entity_poly.entity_id
_entity_poly.type
_entity_poly.pdbx_seq_one_letter_code
_entity_poly.pdbx_strand_id
1 'polypeptide(L)'
;FGWPLIIGNNYPYRAFDYTTGKSGDFFDPAKPINNSPNNTGLTELPAAQAAFIWYQYGASKEFPELGAGGRTAMAGPVYYAKPGASPYPNYYNGKLLIYDWVRGWVKAVTMAANGDYVSMEPFMGNMSLAAPIDMEQGADGKLYVLEYGKGWFASNPDAALVRIDYLKGNRPPVVSDLSIAKPGGLLPYKLTATVKAKDPDGDALTYVWNLGNGIKKTTTTPSLTYTYTKVGEYPVSVTVTDPLKASSKSNTITVFSGNEYPSVAIDLVGNKSFYFADKPINYNVLVTDKGATVDRTKIFVSKSYVEGFDMAGAQLGHQQAVTAMIGKVLMLKSDCGTCHKEATTSIGPAFIKVAQKYKGDPKAVDYLSNKIKKGGAGVWGEIPMPAHATIKDADLKEITKWILTLDDQKSVAPSLPSKGQLVAEVPSNKKNTVLSLKASYTDNGAAGLKPLSSTYELKLRNSLIASSDIKDVSNFDVKEMQQTQVLQLSKATGWLKLNDVDLTNIKALNINFDNFVEGSVQTEVRLDHVNGPLAGSSNGNIMNLNKIADGKFHTLFILFKQLSKNDDKVLVKSVKFESQ
;
A
#
# COMPACT_ATOMS: atom_id res chain seq x y z
N PHE A 1 -37.25 22.17 -4.47
CA PHE A 1 -36.82 20.96 -5.21
C PHE A 1 -37.39 19.64 -4.67
N GLY A 2 -37.83 19.55 -3.40
CA GLY A 2 -38.66 18.42 -2.96
C GLY A 2 -37.97 17.37 -2.06
N TRP A 3 -36.64 17.35 -1.97
CA TRP A 3 -35.94 16.48 -1.00
C TRP A 3 -36.34 16.82 0.45
N PRO A 4 -36.53 15.84 1.34
CA PRO A 4 -36.33 14.38 1.17
C PRO A 4 -37.54 13.60 0.67
N LEU A 5 -38.65 14.27 0.34
CA LEU A 5 -39.90 13.61 -0.02
C LEU A 5 -39.95 13.21 -1.50
N ILE A 6 -39.29 13.98 -2.35
CA ILE A 6 -39.33 13.89 -3.82
C ILE A 6 -37.92 14.09 -4.39
N ILE A 7 -37.58 13.36 -5.47
CA ILE A 7 -36.25 13.39 -6.10
C ILE A 7 -36.31 13.44 -7.63
N GLY A 8 -35.22 13.89 -8.25
CA GLY A 8 -35.02 13.81 -9.70
C GLY A 8 -36.12 14.55 -10.45
N ASN A 9 -36.74 13.90 -11.43
CA ASN A 9 -37.87 14.45 -12.19
C ASN A 9 -39.20 14.35 -11.41
N ASN A 10 -39.23 14.94 -10.21
CA ASN A 10 -40.37 14.91 -9.31
C ASN A 10 -40.87 13.50 -8.97
N TYR A 11 -39.98 12.51 -8.89
CA TYR A 11 -40.32 11.17 -8.44
C TYR A 11 -40.55 11.16 -6.92
N PRO A 12 -41.76 10.85 -6.44
CA PRO A 12 -42.04 10.84 -5.01
C PRO A 12 -41.51 9.58 -4.35
N TYR A 13 -41.02 9.71 -3.12
CA TYR A 13 -40.84 8.58 -2.23
C TYR A 13 -42.18 8.14 -1.63
N ARG A 14 -42.19 6.92 -1.09
CA ARG A 14 -43.27 6.47 -0.21
C ARG A 14 -42.99 6.94 1.20
N ALA A 15 -44.04 7.39 1.89
CA ALA A 15 -43.96 7.60 3.33
C ALA A 15 -43.57 6.28 3.98
N PHE A 16 -42.54 6.28 4.82
CA PHE A 16 -42.09 5.08 5.53
C PHE A 16 -42.36 5.25 7.01
N ASP A 17 -43.12 4.32 7.58
CA ASP A 17 -43.36 4.28 9.01
C ASP A 17 -42.23 3.47 9.66
N TYR A 18 -41.32 4.16 10.36
CA TYR A 18 -40.19 3.54 11.03
C TYR A 18 -40.59 2.72 12.27
N THR A 19 -41.80 2.89 12.80
CA THR A 19 -42.30 2.11 13.95
C THR A 19 -42.83 0.75 13.52
N THR A 20 -43.49 0.70 12.36
CA THR A 20 -44.08 -0.54 11.82
C THR A 20 -43.24 -1.17 10.70
N GLY A 21 -42.25 -0.46 10.16
CA GLY A 21 -41.41 -0.88 9.05
C GLY A 21 -42.15 -0.94 7.70
N LYS A 22 -43.33 -0.31 7.59
CA LYS A 22 -44.19 -0.38 6.40
C LYS A 22 -44.09 0.90 5.55
N SER A 23 -44.05 0.71 4.23
CA SER A 23 -44.19 1.79 3.26
C SER A 23 -45.66 2.08 3.00
N GLY A 24 -46.06 3.34 3.17
CA GLY A 24 -47.38 3.87 2.83
C GLY A 24 -47.45 4.45 1.41
N ASP A 25 -48.29 5.48 1.27
CA ASP A 25 -48.55 6.16 0.01
C ASP A 25 -47.36 7.03 -0.43
N PHE A 26 -47.35 7.36 -1.73
CA PHE A 26 -46.39 8.30 -2.29
C PHE A 26 -46.70 9.72 -1.82
N PHE A 27 -45.66 10.52 -1.58
CA PHE A 27 -45.84 11.96 -1.37
C PHE A 27 -46.40 12.64 -2.63
N ASP A 28 -47.21 13.67 -2.46
CA ASP A 28 -47.73 14.48 -3.58
C ASP A 28 -46.67 15.52 -4.01
N PRO A 29 -46.13 15.46 -5.24
CA PRO A 29 -45.17 16.44 -5.73
C PRO A 29 -45.75 17.85 -5.89
N ALA A 30 -47.06 18.01 -6.10
CA ALA A 30 -47.68 19.33 -6.24
C ALA A 30 -47.89 20.01 -4.89
N LYS A 31 -48.06 19.23 -3.82
CA LYS A 31 -48.34 19.74 -2.48
C LYS A 31 -47.75 18.84 -1.37
N PRO A 32 -46.42 18.78 -1.22
CA PRO A 32 -45.79 17.87 -0.26
C PRO A 32 -46.07 18.31 1.19
N ILE A 33 -46.25 17.37 2.11
CA ILE A 33 -46.50 17.66 3.53
C ILE A 33 -45.28 17.33 4.39
N ASN A 34 -44.78 18.31 5.14
CA ASN A 34 -43.78 18.12 6.18
C ASN A 34 -44.44 17.91 7.54
N ASN A 35 -44.67 16.64 7.88
CA ASN A 35 -45.23 16.22 9.16
C ASN A 35 -44.16 15.89 10.22
N SER A 36 -42.90 16.33 10.04
CA SER A 36 -41.85 16.13 11.03
C SER A 36 -42.25 16.77 12.37
N PRO A 37 -42.10 16.05 13.50
CA PRO A 37 -42.40 16.61 14.82
C PRO A 37 -41.47 17.78 15.18
N ASN A 38 -40.35 17.91 14.48
CA ASN A 38 -39.38 19.00 14.64
C ASN A 38 -39.57 20.12 13.60
N ASN A 39 -40.65 20.09 12.81
CA ASN A 39 -40.90 21.13 11.83
C ASN A 39 -41.33 22.44 12.51
N THR A 40 -40.54 23.48 12.38
CA THR A 40 -40.88 24.84 12.82
C THR A 40 -41.27 25.76 11.64
N GLY A 41 -41.29 25.22 10.41
CA GLY A 41 -41.60 25.94 9.19
C GLY A 41 -42.96 25.57 8.60
N LEU A 42 -43.09 25.69 7.27
CA LEU A 42 -44.32 25.34 6.56
C LEU A 42 -44.62 23.84 6.67
N THR A 43 -45.87 23.52 7.01
CA THR A 43 -46.38 22.15 6.98
C THR A 43 -46.75 21.73 5.56
N GLU A 44 -47.45 22.59 4.82
CA GLU A 44 -47.71 22.41 3.40
C GLU A 44 -46.61 23.08 2.59
N LEU A 45 -45.82 22.28 1.88
CA LEU A 45 -44.70 22.76 1.09
C LEU A 45 -45.17 23.18 -0.32
N PRO A 46 -44.48 24.14 -0.96
CA PRO A 46 -44.70 24.44 -2.37
C PRO A 46 -44.46 23.23 -3.26
N ALA A 47 -45.03 23.27 -4.48
CA ALA A 47 -44.79 22.25 -5.49
C ALA A 47 -43.30 21.99 -5.72
N ALA A 48 -42.94 20.71 -5.84
CA ALA A 48 -41.59 20.30 -6.13
C ALA A 48 -41.19 20.72 -7.55
N GLN A 49 -39.97 21.19 -7.65
CA GLN A 49 -39.34 21.54 -8.91
C GLN A 49 -38.46 20.38 -9.34
N ALA A 50 -38.64 19.92 -10.57
CA ALA A 50 -37.83 18.86 -11.15
C ALA A 50 -36.35 19.24 -11.14
N ALA A 51 -35.49 18.24 -10.94
CA ALA A 51 -34.06 18.41 -11.07
C ALA A 51 -33.69 18.81 -12.50
N PHE A 52 -32.68 19.67 -12.64
CA PHE A 52 -32.17 20.12 -13.93
C PHE A 52 -31.69 18.95 -14.81
N ILE A 53 -30.92 18.04 -14.23
CA ILE A 53 -30.47 16.77 -14.83
C ILE A 53 -30.61 15.69 -13.75
N TRP A 54 -31.13 14.51 -14.12
CA TRP A 54 -31.30 13.39 -13.19
C TRP A 54 -30.93 12.04 -13.82
N TYR A 55 -30.52 11.10 -12.97
CA TYR A 55 -30.20 9.75 -13.41
C TYR A 55 -30.33 8.74 -12.26
N GLN A 56 -30.40 7.47 -12.64
CA GLN A 56 -30.54 6.33 -11.73
C GLN A 56 -29.26 5.48 -11.75
N TYR A 57 -29.26 4.39 -10.98
CA TYR A 57 -28.15 3.43 -11.00
C TYR A 57 -28.00 2.76 -12.38
N GLY A 58 -29.11 2.50 -13.07
CA GLY A 58 -29.12 2.04 -14.45
C GLY A 58 -28.92 3.18 -15.45
N ALA A 59 -28.82 2.84 -16.74
CA ALA A 59 -28.75 3.83 -17.81
C ALA A 59 -30.04 4.67 -17.85
N SER A 60 -29.89 5.99 -17.93
CA SER A 60 -31.02 6.89 -18.12
C SER A 60 -31.49 6.85 -19.57
N LYS A 61 -32.80 6.83 -19.79
CA LYS A 61 -33.38 6.96 -21.14
C LYS A 61 -33.29 8.39 -21.67
N GLU A 62 -33.43 9.37 -20.78
CA GLU A 62 -33.42 10.79 -21.11
C GLU A 62 -32.00 11.36 -21.19
N PHE A 63 -31.06 10.78 -20.42
CA PHE A 63 -29.66 11.23 -20.36
C PHE A 63 -28.69 10.03 -20.48
N PRO A 64 -28.68 9.32 -21.61
CA PRO A 64 -27.89 8.10 -21.78
C PRO A 64 -26.38 8.32 -21.61
N GLU A 65 -25.88 9.54 -21.86
CA GLU A 65 -24.47 9.92 -21.76
C GLU A 65 -23.90 9.80 -20.34
N LEU A 66 -24.77 9.77 -19.32
CA LEU A 66 -24.39 9.63 -17.91
C LEU A 66 -24.04 8.19 -17.50
N GLY A 67 -24.39 7.21 -18.34
CA GLY A 67 -24.09 5.79 -18.15
C GLY A 67 -24.84 5.15 -16.97
N ALA A 68 -24.28 4.05 -16.45
CA ALA A 68 -24.78 3.29 -15.31
C ALA A 68 -23.69 3.12 -14.22
N GLY A 69 -24.08 2.76 -13.00
CA GLY A 69 -23.18 2.60 -11.85
C GLY A 69 -23.68 3.34 -10.59
N GLY A 70 -22.81 3.49 -9.59
CA GLY A 70 -23.14 4.30 -8.41
C GLY A 70 -23.52 5.74 -8.78
N ARG A 71 -24.28 6.43 -7.93
CA ARG A 71 -24.86 7.75 -8.24
C ARG A 71 -24.38 8.78 -7.23
N THR A 72 -23.52 9.69 -7.66
CA THR A 72 -23.09 10.83 -6.84
C THR A 72 -22.89 12.03 -7.73
N ALA A 73 -24.00 12.72 -8.04
CA ALA A 73 -24.00 13.89 -8.89
C ALA A 73 -23.32 15.07 -8.19
N MET A 74 -22.36 15.67 -8.87
CA MET A 74 -21.70 16.89 -8.44
C MET A 74 -21.79 17.94 -9.55
N ALA A 75 -22.00 19.19 -9.15
CA ALA A 75 -21.97 20.33 -10.05
C ALA A 75 -20.62 21.02 -9.92
N GLY A 76 -20.01 21.33 -11.06
CA GLY A 76 -18.82 22.18 -11.16
C GLY A 76 -19.19 23.57 -11.66
N PRO A 77 -18.20 24.35 -12.13
CA PRO A 77 -18.41 25.72 -12.54
C PRO A 77 -19.03 25.77 -13.95
N VAL A 78 -19.67 26.90 -14.27
CA VAL A 78 -19.85 27.30 -15.67
C VAL A 78 -18.51 27.85 -16.16
N TYR A 79 -17.93 27.21 -17.19
CA TYR A 79 -16.64 27.65 -17.70
C TYR A 79 -16.80 28.92 -18.53
N TYR A 80 -16.07 29.98 -18.17
CA TYR A 80 -15.96 31.18 -18.99
C TYR A 80 -14.53 31.33 -19.50
N ALA A 81 -14.37 31.44 -20.80
CA ALA A 81 -13.06 31.60 -21.43
C ALA A 81 -12.44 32.93 -20.97
N LYS A 82 -11.23 32.85 -20.43
CA LYS A 82 -10.41 34.01 -20.04
C LYS A 82 -9.11 34.00 -20.86
N PRO A 83 -8.59 35.16 -21.27
CA PRO A 83 -7.25 35.25 -21.85
C PRO A 83 -6.19 34.72 -20.87
N GLY A 84 -5.21 33.96 -21.34
CA GLY A 84 -4.17 33.39 -20.47
C GLY A 84 -3.30 32.38 -21.20
N ALA A 85 -2.32 31.81 -20.49
CA ALA A 85 -1.49 30.74 -21.04
C ALA A 85 -2.34 29.47 -21.21
N SER A 86 -2.45 28.97 -22.44
CA SER A 86 -3.21 27.76 -22.81
C SER A 86 -4.67 27.76 -22.29
N PRO A 87 -5.53 28.67 -22.79
CA PRO A 87 -6.94 28.70 -22.44
C PRO A 87 -7.65 27.47 -23.03
N TYR A 88 -8.68 26.94 -22.36
CA TYR A 88 -9.49 25.87 -22.95
C TYR A 88 -10.21 26.37 -24.21
N PRO A 89 -10.54 25.48 -25.16
CA PRO A 89 -11.25 25.85 -26.38
C PRO A 89 -12.49 26.69 -26.11
N ASN A 90 -12.67 27.77 -26.89
CA ASN A 90 -13.82 28.67 -26.76
C ASN A 90 -15.17 27.95 -26.95
N TYR A 91 -15.15 26.77 -27.55
CA TYR A 91 -16.30 25.87 -27.64
C TYR A 91 -16.98 25.58 -26.28
N TYR A 92 -16.20 25.53 -25.18
CA TYR A 92 -16.74 25.28 -23.84
C TYR A 92 -17.23 26.53 -23.12
N ASN A 93 -17.04 27.73 -23.70
CA ASN A 93 -17.43 28.98 -23.05
C ASN A 93 -18.95 29.03 -22.80
N GLY A 94 -19.35 29.26 -21.56
CA GLY A 94 -20.74 29.28 -21.11
C GLY A 94 -21.34 27.90 -20.82
N LYS A 95 -20.57 26.80 -20.95
CA LYS A 95 -21.05 25.46 -20.62
C LYS A 95 -20.88 25.14 -19.14
N LEU A 96 -21.89 24.51 -18.54
CA LEU A 96 -21.81 24.00 -17.17
C LEU A 96 -20.97 22.72 -17.16
N LEU A 97 -19.97 22.63 -16.29
CA LEU A 97 -19.24 21.39 -16.06
C LEU A 97 -19.93 20.62 -14.93
N ILE A 98 -20.23 19.35 -15.17
CA ILE A 98 -20.76 18.42 -14.16
C ILE A 98 -19.85 17.20 -14.06
N TYR A 99 -19.82 16.56 -12.90
CA TYR A 99 -18.99 15.38 -12.67
C TYR A 99 -19.67 14.40 -11.71
N ASP A 100 -19.21 13.15 -11.70
CA ASP A 100 -19.69 12.13 -10.76
C ASP A 100 -18.53 11.53 -9.98
N TRP A 101 -18.69 11.49 -8.66
CA TRP A 101 -17.67 11.00 -7.73
C TRP A 101 -17.40 9.49 -7.88
N VAL A 102 -18.45 8.66 -8.07
CA VAL A 102 -18.32 7.20 -8.18
C VAL A 102 -17.89 6.79 -9.57
N ARG A 103 -18.51 7.39 -10.59
CA ARG A 103 -18.34 7.01 -12.00
C ARG A 103 -17.12 7.69 -12.64
N GLY A 104 -16.60 8.75 -12.01
CA GLY A 104 -15.35 9.40 -12.40
C GLY A 104 -15.37 10.14 -13.74
N TRP A 105 -16.56 10.40 -14.31
CA TRP A 105 -16.68 11.18 -15.53
C TRP A 105 -16.80 12.68 -15.24
N VAL A 106 -16.44 13.49 -16.23
CA VAL A 106 -16.77 14.91 -16.31
C VAL A 106 -17.50 15.15 -17.63
N LYS A 107 -18.55 15.97 -17.62
CA LYS A 107 -19.30 16.37 -18.82
C LYS A 107 -19.40 17.88 -18.90
N ALA A 108 -19.42 18.40 -20.12
CA ALA A 108 -19.82 19.76 -20.41
C ALA A 108 -21.28 19.76 -20.86
N VAL A 109 -22.11 20.61 -20.26
CA VAL A 109 -23.53 20.77 -20.54
C VAL A 109 -23.74 22.07 -21.29
N THR A 110 -24.32 21.95 -22.48
CA THR A 110 -24.80 23.08 -23.26
C THR A 110 -26.14 23.54 -22.72
N MET A 111 -26.25 24.82 -22.41
CA MET A 111 -27.48 25.44 -21.93
C MET A 111 -27.99 26.48 -22.94
N ALA A 112 -29.31 26.61 -23.04
CA ALA A 112 -29.95 27.69 -23.77
C ALA A 112 -29.76 29.03 -23.02
N ALA A 113 -30.07 30.15 -23.66
CA ALA A 113 -29.91 31.48 -23.07
C ALA A 113 -30.72 31.69 -21.77
N ASN A 114 -31.81 30.95 -21.60
CA ASN A 114 -32.65 30.95 -20.40
C ASN A 114 -32.18 29.95 -19.32
N GLY A 115 -31.08 29.22 -19.56
CA GLY A 115 -30.52 28.22 -18.64
C GLY A 115 -31.03 26.80 -18.84
N ASP A 116 -31.93 26.54 -19.80
CA ASP A 116 -32.47 25.20 -20.03
C ASP A 116 -31.42 24.25 -20.63
N TYR A 117 -31.53 22.96 -20.30
CA TYR A 117 -30.68 21.91 -20.84
C TYR A 117 -30.88 21.77 -22.36
N VAL A 118 -29.79 21.72 -23.12
CA VAL A 118 -29.81 21.46 -24.57
C VAL A 118 -29.15 20.13 -24.89
N SER A 119 -27.92 19.93 -24.43
CA SER A 119 -27.13 18.73 -24.67
C SER A 119 -26.00 18.60 -23.66
N MET A 120 -25.35 17.43 -23.61
CA MET A 120 -24.09 17.27 -22.91
C MET A 120 -23.12 16.39 -23.67
N GLU A 121 -21.84 16.56 -23.39
CA GLU A 121 -20.77 15.76 -23.98
C GLU A 121 -19.68 15.43 -22.96
N PRO A 122 -18.89 14.35 -23.16
CA PRO A 122 -17.69 14.12 -22.36
C PRO A 122 -16.73 15.32 -22.39
N PHE A 123 -16.29 15.74 -21.21
CA PHE A 123 -15.22 16.71 -21.03
C PHE A 123 -14.05 16.00 -20.35
N MET A 124 -12.83 16.13 -20.90
CA MET A 124 -11.64 15.43 -20.38
C MET A 124 -11.82 13.91 -20.25
N GLY A 125 -12.56 13.26 -21.16
CA GLY A 125 -12.99 11.87 -21.01
C GLY A 125 -11.88 10.80 -20.90
N ASN A 126 -10.63 11.14 -21.21
CA ASN A 126 -9.46 10.27 -21.05
C ASN A 126 -8.69 10.51 -19.73
N MET A 127 -9.13 11.45 -18.91
CA MET A 127 -8.53 11.75 -17.61
C MET A 127 -9.23 10.92 -16.54
N SER A 128 -8.44 10.17 -15.77
CA SER A 128 -8.97 9.45 -14.61
C SER A 128 -8.83 10.35 -13.37
N LEU A 129 -9.97 10.69 -12.77
CA LEU A 129 -10.00 11.41 -11.50
C LEU A 129 -10.23 10.44 -10.34
N ALA A 130 -9.54 10.66 -9.22
CA ALA A 130 -9.63 9.90 -7.99
C ALA A 130 -10.78 10.44 -7.10
N ALA A 131 -12.00 10.13 -7.51
CA ALA A 131 -13.21 10.45 -6.76
C ALA A 131 -13.35 11.98 -6.50
N PRO A 132 -13.60 12.78 -7.55
CA PRO A 132 -13.64 14.25 -7.47
C PRO A 132 -14.82 14.72 -6.61
N ILE A 133 -14.55 15.65 -5.71
CA ILE A 133 -15.54 16.19 -4.75
C ILE A 133 -15.80 17.69 -4.91
N ASP A 134 -14.88 18.41 -5.55
CA ASP A 134 -15.06 19.83 -5.86
C ASP A 134 -14.35 20.18 -7.18
N MET A 135 -14.87 21.17 -7.90
CA MET A 135 -14.28 21.69 -9.13
C MET A 135 -14.55 23.18 -9.24
N GLU A 136 -13.50 23.96 -9.51
CA GLU A 136 -13.61 25.42 -9.64
C GLU A 136 -12.75 25.99 -10.76
N GLN A 137 -13.19 27.12 -11.33
CA GLN A 137 -12.36 27.89 -12.27
C GLN A 137 -11.55 28.95 -11.51
N GLY A 138 -10.23 28.80 -11.52
CA GLY A 138 -9.32 29.76 -10.90
C GLY A 138 -9.32 31.14 -11.58
N ALA A 139 -8.76 32.12 -10.88
CA ALA A 139 -8.56 33.47 -11.41
C ALA A 139 -7.64 33.49 -12.65
N ASP A 140 -6.75 32.51 -12.77
CA ASP A 140 -5.88 32.25 -13.92
C ASP A 140 -6.60 31.60 -15.12
N GLY A 141 -7.90 31.33 -15.00
CA GLY A 141 -8.72 30.69 -16.02
C GLY A 141 -8.58 29.18 -16.10
N LYS A 142 -7.80 28.55 -15.21
CA LYS A 142 -7.59 27.09 -15.14
C LYS A 142 -8.65 26.40 -14.32
N LEU A 143 -8.87 25.11 -14.58
CA LEU A 143 -9.76 24.30 -13.75
C LEU A 143 -8.94 23.63 -12.65
N TYR A 144 -9.45 23.71 -11.43
CA TYR A 144 -8.91 23.04 -10.27
C TYR A 144 -9.92 22.03 -9.77
N VAL A 145 -9.48 20.82 -9.43
CA VAL A 145 -10.32 19.72 -8.96
C VAL A 145 -9.77 19.26 -7.62
N LEU A 146 -10.64 19.14 -6.62
CA LEU A 146 -10.32 18.51 -5.35
C LEU A 146 -10.68 17.03 -5.43
N GLU A 147 -9.68 16.17 -5.23
CA GLU A 147 -9.83 14.72 -5.27
C GLU A 147 -9.81 14.12 -3.87
N TYR A 148 -10.81 13.29 -3.59
CA TYR A 148 -10.91 12.59 -2.30
C TYR A 148 -9.91 11.41 -2.20
N GLY A 149 -9.59 10.77 -3.33
CA GLY A 149 -8.82 9.52 -3.39
C GLY A 149 -9.70 8.26 -3.40
N LYS A 150 -9.12 7.10 -3.71
CA LYS A 150 -9.90 5.86 -3.95
C LYS A 150 -10.28 5.07 -2.69
N GLY A 151 -9.69 5.35 -1.53
CA GLY A 151 -10.02 4.68 -0.27
C GLY A 151 -11.14 5.40 0.50
N TRP A 152 -12.16 4.66 0.94
CA TRP A 152 -13.23 5.23 1.75
C TRP A 152 -12.76 5.45 3.20
N PHE A 153 -13.04 6.64 3.74
CA PHE A 153 -12.75 7.00 5.13
C PHE A 153 -11.29 6.77 5.55
N ALA A 154 -10.37 6.87 4.59
CA ALA A 154 -8.95 6.61 4.77
C ALA A 154 -8.11 7.85 4.42
N SER A 155 -6.88 7.90 4.93
CA SER A 155 -5.89 8.87 4.47
C SER A 155 -5.36 8.41 3.11
N ASN A 156 -5.96 8.92 2.05
CA ASN A 156 -5.66 8.52 0.68
C ASN A 156 -4.35 9.16 0.19
N PRO A 157 -3.34 8.38 -0.20
CA PRO A 157 -2.09 8.94 -0.77
C PRO A 157 -2.30 9.57 -2.15
N ASP A 158 -3.41 9.24 -2.80
CA ASP A 158 -3.88 9.80 -4.07
C ASP A 158 -4.87 10.97 -3.89
N ALA A 159 -5.17 11.40 -2.65
CA ALA A 159 -5.91 12.65 -2.44
C ALA A 159 -5.04 13.85 -2.85
N ALA A 160 -5.60 14.72 -3.69
CA ALA A 160 -4.84 15.83 -4.26
C ALA A 160 -5.74 17.02 -4.63
N LEU A 161 -5.13 18.20 -4.63
CA LEU A 161 -5.64 19.33 -5.41
C LEU A 161 -4.97 19.27 -6.79
N VAL A 162 -5.77 19.02 -7.82
CA VAL A 162 -5.29 18.87 -9.19
C VAL A 162 -5.60 20.13 -9.98
N ARG A 163 -4.59 20.69 -10.66
CA ARG A 163 -4.79 21.72 -11.69
C ARG A 163 -4.84 21.05 -13.04
N ILE A 164 -5.87 21.35 -13.83
CA ILE A 164 -5.97 20.91 -15.20
C ILE A 164 -5.47 22.02 -16.13
N ASP A 165 -4.58 21.64 -17.04
CA ASP A 165 -4.10 22.48 -18.11
C ASP A 165 -4.54 21.89 -19.46
N TYR A 166 -5.21 22.70 -20.28
CA TYR A 166 -5.38 22.37 -21.69
C TYR A 166 -4.06 22.65 -22.42
N LEU A 167 -3.56 21.68 -23.19
CA LEU A 167 -2.41 21.87 -24.05
C LEU A 167 -2.85 21.63 -25.48
N LYS A 168 -2.70 22.66 -26.33
CA LYS A 168 -2.99 22.55 -27.75
C LYS A 168 -1.76 21.99 -28.46
N GLY A 169 -1.88 20.79 -29.00
CA GLY A 169 -0.79 20.12 -29.70
C GLY A 169 0.06 19.29 -28.73
N ASN A 170 1.34 19.67 -28.59
CA ASN A 170 2.37 18.91 -27.88
C ASN A 170 2.09 18.71 -26.38
N ARG A 171 2.03 17.46 -25.95
CA ARG A 171 1.82 17.04 -24.55
C ARG A 171 3.17 16.75 -23.91
N PRO A 172 3.43 17.22 -22.67
CA PRO A 172 4.70 17.00 -22.02
C PRO A 172 4.96 15.51 -21.82
N PRO A 173 6.23 15.11 -21.83
CA PRO A 173 6.63 13.76 -21.46
C PRO A 173 6.12 13.39 -20.07
N VAL A 174 5.82 12.11 -19.82
CA VAL A 174 5.44 11.59 -18.51
C VAL A 174 6.57 10.75 -17.95
N VAL A 175 7.04 11.07 -16.74
CA VAL A 175 7.99 10.24 -15.98
C VAL A 175 7.22 9.36 -15.02
N SER A 176 7.30 8.04 -15.19
CA SER A 176 6.62 7.07 -14.32
C SER A 176 7.52 6.55 -13.20
N ASP A 177 8.84 6.51 -13.39
CA ASP A 177 9.77 5.97 -12.40
C ASP A 177 11.18 6.54 -12.59
N LEU A 178 11.86 6.84 -11.49
CA LEU A 178 13.30 7.09 -11.43
C LEU A 178 13.88 6.01 -10.52
N SER A 179 14.85 5.24 -11.00
CA SER A 179 15.45 4.14 -10.25
C SER A 179 16.95 4.31 -10.10
N ILE A 180 17.44 4.07 -8.88
CA ILE A 180 18.87 4.00 -8.54
C ILE A 180 19.06 2.71 -7.74
N ALA A 181 19.75 1.73 -8.33
CA ALA A 181 19.82 0.37 -7.77
C ALA A 181 20.54 0.31 -6.41
N LYS A 182 21.51 1.20 -6.18
CA LYS A 182 22.27 1.29 -4.93
C LYS A 182 22.44 2.75 -4.53
N PRO A 183 21.48 3.37 -3.82
CA PRO A 183 21.52 4.80 -3.50
C PRO A 183 22.54 5.15 -2.40
N GLY A 184 23.44 4.25 -2.04
CA GLY A 184 24.58 4.52 -1.16
C GLY A 184 25.77 3.63 -1.53
N GLY A 185 26.98 4.11 -1.28
CA GLY A 185 28.20 3.32 -1.47
C GLY A 185 29.47 4.05 -1.08
N LEU A 186 30.54 3.29 -0.86
CA LEU A 186 31.86 3.81 -0.51
C LEU A 186 32.52 4.57 -1.67
N LEU A 187 33.47 5.44 -1.34
CA LEU A 187 34.23 6.20 -2.32
C LEU A 187 35.31 5.35 -3.01
N PRO A 188 35.56 5.54 -4.32
CA PRO A 188 34.74 6.32 -5.24
C PRO A 188 33.41 5.61 -5.54
N TYR A 189 32.30 6.32 -5.39
CA TYR A 189 30.96 5.74 -5.55
C TYR A 189 30.46 5.93 -6.99
N LYS A 190 30.23 4.83 -7.69
CA LYS A 190 29.67 4.82 -9.05
C LYS A 190 28.14 4.72 -9.00
N LEU A 191 27.47 5.82 -9.31
CA LEU A 191 26.04 5.90 -9.55
C LEU A 191 25.68 5.26 -10.90
N THR A 192 24.60 4.47 -10.90
CA THR A 192 23.85 4.07 -12.10
C THR A 192 22.39 4.43 -11.88
N ALA A 193 21.87 5.35 -12.68
CA ALA A 193 20.49 5.80 -12.63
C ALA A 193 19.78 5.46 -13.95
N THR A 194 18.51 5.07 -13.85
CA THR A 194 17.62 4.81 -14.98
C THR A 194 16.27 5.47 -14.76
N VAL A 195 15.60 5.88 -15.83
CA VAL A 195 14.28 6.52 -15.77
C VAL A 195 13.33 5.83 -16.72
N LYS A 196 12.08 5.64 -16.31
CA LYS A 196 10.99 5.27 -17.21
C LYS A 196 10.21 6.52 -17.54
N ALA A 197 10.25 6.91 -18.80
CA ALA A 197 9.49 8.05 -19.29
C ALA A 197 8.92 7.73 -20.67
N LYS A 198 7.79 8.37 -20.99
CA LYS A 198 7.15 8.23 -22.30
C LYS A 198 6.60 9.59 -22.73
N ASP A 199 6.83 9.92 -23.99
CA ASP A 199 6.14 11.01 -24.64
C ASP A 199 4.76 10.57 -25.13
N PRO A 200 3.66 11.27 -24.78
CA PRO A 200 2.33 10.91 -25.26
C PRO A 200 2.16 11.02 -26.79
N ASP A 201 2.92 11.88 -27.45
CA ASP A 201 2.89 12.12 -28.90
C ASP A 201 3.93 11.27 -29.65
N GLY A 202 4.80 10.58 -28.92
CA GLY A 202 5.79 9.65 -29.46
C GLY A 202 7.11 10.31 -29.84
N ASP A 203 7.33 11.56 -29.40
CA ASP A 203 8.53 12.32 -29.69
C ASP A 203 9.78 11.76 -29.01
N ALA A 204 10.94 12.04 -29.62
CA ALA A 204 12.23 11.67 -29.05
C ALA A 204 12.55 12.54 -27.82
N LEU A 205 12.97 11.88 -26.72
CA LEU A 205 13.17 12.52 -25.43
C LEU A 205 14.64 12.83 -25.14
N THR A 206 14.86 13.97 -24.47
CA THR A 206 16.15 14.35 -23.89
C THR A 206 16.05 14.33 -22.36
N TYR A 207 17.08 13.78 -21.70
CA TYR A 207 17.11 13.57 -20.26
C TYR A 207 18.18 14.45 -19.62
N VAL A 208 17.77 15.43 -18.83
CA VAL A 208 18.67 16.31 -18.09
C VAL A 208 18.71 15.88 -16.61
N TRP A 209 19.77 15.19 -16.25
CA TRP A 209 20.02 14.68 -14.91
C TRP A 209 20.65 15.76 -14.04
N ASN A 210 20.03 16.05 -12.90
CA ASN A 210 20.63 16.83 -11.82
C ASN A 210 21.26 15.87 -10.80
N LEU A 211 22.57 15.99 -10.60
CA LEU A 211 23.36 15.13 -9.72
C LEU A 211 23.44 15.64 -8.28
N GLY A 212 22.72 16.69 -7.91
CA GLY A 212 22.65 17.17 -6.53
C GLY A 212 23.92 17.88 -6.02
N ASN A 213 25.01 17.90 -6.80
CA ASN A 213 26.27 18.59 -6.50
C ASN A 213 26.47 19.85 -7.38
N GLY A 214 25.38 20.39 -7.94
CA GLY A 214 25.40 21.50 -8.90
C GLY A 214 25.69 21.08 -10.35
N ILE A 215 26.08 19.82 -10.59
CA ILE A 215 26.34 19.32 -11.95
C ILE A 215 25.03 18.83 -12.57
N LYS A 216 24.82 19.22 -13.84
CA LYS A 216 23.81 18.65 -14.71
C LYS A 216 24.47 17.88 -15.85
N LYS A 217 23.88 16.74 -16.24
CA LYS A 217 24.32 15.93 -17.39
C LYS A 217 23.13 15.64 -18.29
N THR A 218 23.36 15.67 -19.60
CA THR A 218 22.32 15.41 -20.59
C THR A 218 22.59 14.09 -21.29
N THR A 219 21.56 13.26 -21.43
CA THR A 219 21.61 12.01 -22.21
C THR A 219 20.42 11.94 -23.16
N THR A 220 20.57 11.13 -24.23
CA THR A 220 19.48 10.76 -25.16
C THR A 220 18.92 9.37 -24.85
N THR A 221 19.64 8.58 -24.05
CA THR A 221 19.15 7.32 -23.48
C THR A 221 18.58 7.56 -22.08
N PRO A 222 17.61 6.74 -21.64
CA PRO A 222 16.96 6.87 -20.32
C PRO A 222 17.84 6.35 -19.16
N SER A 223 19.15 6.57 -19.24
CA SER A 223 20.12 6.10 -18.25
C SER A 223 21.34 7.01 -18.16
N LEU A 224 21.96 7.04 -16.97
CA LEU A 224 23.20 7.77 -16.70
C LEU A 224 24.09 6.97 -15.75
N THR A 225 25.41 7.06 -15.96
CA THR A 225 26.41 6.69 -14.94
C THR A 225 27.24 7.91 -14.55
N TYR A 226 27.59 8.01 -13.27
CA TYR A 226 28.41 9.10 -12.74
C TYR A 226 29.19 8.64 -11.51
N THR A 227 30.41 9.13 -11.31
CA THR A 227 31.24 8.75 -10.15
C THR A 227 31.40 9.93 -9.20
N TYR A 228 30.97 9.76 -7.96
CA TYR A 228 31.22 10.69 -6.87
C TYR A 228 32.52 10.32 -6.15
N THR A 229 33.39 11.31 -5.95
CA THR A 229 34.69 11.16 -5.29
C THR A 229 34.75 11.86 -3.93
N LYS A 230 33.68 12.56 -3.54
CA LYS A 230 33.56 13.28 -2.27
C LYS A 230 32.39 12.73 -1.47
N VAL A 231 32.57 12.70 -0.15
CA VAL A 231 31.50 12.34 0.78
C VAL A 231 30.37 13.36 0.67
N GLY A 232 29.12 12.91 0.59
CA GLY A 232 27.97 13.82 0.50
C GLY A 232 26.62 13.13 0.31
N GLU A 233 25.58 13.87 0.66
CA GLU A 233 24.18 13.55 0.35
C GLU A 233 23.78 14.32 -0.92
N TYR A 234 23.47 13.59 -1.99
CA TYR A 234 23.20 14.16 -3.30
C TYR A 234 21.75 13.89 -3.74
N PRO A 235 20.87 14.91 -3.78
CA PRO A 235 19.51 14.76 -4.28
C PRO A 235 19.51 14.64 -5.81
N VAL A 236 19.43 13.41 -6.32
CA VAL A 236 19.42 13.12 -7.76
C VAL A 236 18.01 13.17 -8.32
N SER A 237 17.84 13.86 -9.46
CA SER A 237 16.58 13.92 -10.20
C SER A 237 16.83 14.04 -11.70
N VAL A 238 15.82 13.78 -12.53
CA VAL A 238 15.90 13.96 -13.98
C VAL A 238 14.73 14.80 -14.48
N THR A 239 15.02 15.72 -15.40
CA THR A 239 14.03 16.45 -16.18
C THR A 239 14.01 15.88 -17.59
N VAL A 240 12.86 15.41 -18.04
CA VAL A 240 12.66 14.81 -19.36
C VAL A 240 11.98 15.84 -20.23
N THR A 241 12.56 16.11 -21.40
CA THR A 241 12.15 17.21 -22.29
C THR A 241 12.00 16.69 -23.72
N ASP A 242 10.95 17.11 -24.39
CA ASP A 242 10.71 16.85 -25.82
C ASP A 242 11.40 17.89 -26.73
N PRO A 243 11.36 17.74 -28.07
CA PRO A 243 11.96 18.70 -29.00
C PRO A 243 11.31 20.09 -28.97
N LEU A 244 10.03 20.16 -28.60
CA LEU A 244 9.22 21.38 -28.50
C LEU A 244 9.32 22.06 -27.11
N LYS A 245 10.23 21.58 -26.26
CA LYS A 245 10.58 22.10 -24.93
C LYS A 245 9.53 21.87 -23.85
N ALA A 246 8.48 21.08 -24.09
CA ALA A 246 7.66 20.65 -22.95
C ALA A 246 8.43 19.61 -22.14
N SER A 247 8.23 19.61 -20.82
CA SER A 247 9.05 18.81 -19.92
C SER A 247 8.29 18.38 -18.67
N SER A 248 8.78 17.30 -18.07
CA SER A 248 8.39 16.84 -16.74
C SER A 248 9.61 16.49 -15.92
N LYS A 249 9.45 16.48 -14.59
CA LYS A 249 10.52 16.20 -13.66
C LYS A 249 10.17 15.00 -12.80
N SER A 250 11.15 14.14 -12.56
CA SER A 250 11.01 13.01 -11.64
C SER A 250 10.92 13.45 -10.18
N ASN A 251 10.50 12.53 -9.33
CA ASN A 251 10.82 12.58 -7.90
C ASN A 251 12.35 12.61 -7.67
N THR A 252 12.77 12.96 -6.47
CA THR A 252 14.19 13.02 -6.09
C THR A 252 14.57 11.79 -5.27
N ILE A 253 15.68 11.14 -5.63
CA ILE A 253 16.30 10.09 -4.82
C ILE A 253 17.59 10.65 -4.21
N THR A 254 17.70 10.58 -2.88
CA THR A 254 18.93 10.98 -2.19
C THR A 254 19.97 9.87 -2.29
N VAL A 255 21.15 10.23 -2.77
CA VAL A 255 22.31 9.34 -2.91
C VAL A 255 23.33 9.65 -1.81
N PHE A 256 23.77 8.64 -1.09
CA PHE A 256 24.74 8.74 0.01
C PHE A 256 26.12 8.30 -0.48
N SER A 257 26.93 9.24 -0.95
CA SER A 257 28.29 8.94 -1.38
C SER A 257 29.23 8.94 -0.19
N GLY A 258 29.92 7.83 0.06
CA GLY A 258 30.78 7.64 1.23
C GLY A 258 30.12 6.88 2.39
N ASN A 259 28.85 6.47 2.27
CA ASN A 259 28.22 5.52 3.17
C ASN A 259 27.43 4.48 2.36
N GLU A 260 27.61 3.19 2.64
CA GLU A 260 26.91 2.09 1.98
C GLU A 260 25.82 1.53 2.89
N TYR A 261 24.66 1.16 2.33
CA TYR A 261 23.65 0.48 3.12
C TYR A 261 24.22 -0.83 3.68
N PRO A 262 24.06 -1.11 4.99
CA PRO A 262 24.50 -2.37 5.55
C PRO A 262 23.73 -3.53 4.91
N SER A 263 24.33 -4.72 4.85
CA SER A 263 23.62 -5.94 4.46
C SER A 263 23.17 -6.69 5.70
N VAL A 264 21.91 -7.08 5.74
CA VAL A 264 21.30 -7.88 6.81
C VAL A 264 20.77 -9.17 6.19
N ALA A 265 21.02 -10.29 6.85
CA ALA A 265 20.45 -11.59 6.53
C ALA A 265 20.14 -12.35 7.81
N ILE A 266 19.23 -13.31 7.72
CA ILE A 266 18.94 -14.26 8.79
C ILE A 266 19.33 -15.64 8.28
N ASP A 267 20.34 -16.23 8.90
CA ASP A 267 20.73 -17.60 8.65
C ASP A 267 19.95 -18.54 9.56
N LEU A 268 19.43 -19.63 9.01
CA LEU A 268 18.70 -20.66 9.74
C LEU A 268 19.44 -21.98 9.69
N VAL A 269 19.42 -22.68 10.82
CA VAL A 269 19.84 -24.09 10.87
C VAL A 269 18.62 -24.97 10.56
N GLY A 270 18.63 -25.63 9.42
CA GLY A 270 17.57 -26.55 9.00
C GLY A 270 16.73 -26.00 7.84
N ASN A 271 15.42 -26.23 7.90
CA ASN A 271 14.49 -25.91 6.82
C ASN A 271 14.19 -24.40 6.74
N LYS A 272 14.24 -23.83 5.53
CA LYS A 272 14.02 -22.40 5.26
C LYS A 272 12.62 -22.07 4.75
N SER A 273 11.77 -23.06 4.53
CA SER A 273 10.38 -22.88 4.08
C SER A 273 9.36 -23.12 5.18
N PHE A 274 9.67 -23.98 6.14
CA PHE A 274 8.73 -24.43 7.17
C PHE A 274 9.26 -24.23 8.58
N TYR A 275 8.34 -23.88 9.48
CA TYR A 275 8.48 -24.19 10.89
C TYR A 275 7.62 -25.41 11.23
N PHE A 276 8.10 -26.20 12.19
CA PHE A 276 7.38 -27.35 12.70
C PHE A 276 6.89 -27.01 14.11
N ALA A 277 5.63 -27.30 14.40
CA ALA A 277 5.05 -27.06 15.71
C ALA A 277 5.90 -27.70 16.81
N ASP A 278 6.15 -26.95 17.88
CA ASP A 278 6.94 -27.36 19.05
C ASP A 278 8.40 -27.75 18.77
N LYS A 279 8.91 -27.51 17.55
CA LYS A 279 10.32 -27.69 17.24
C LYS A 279 11.06 -26.36 17.32
N PRO A 280 12.27 -26.35 17.91
CA PRO A 280 13.07 -25.15 17.95
C PRO A 280 13.61 -24.77 16.56
N ILE A 281 13.55 -23.49 16.25
CA ILE A 281 14.15 -22.83 15.10
C ILE A 281 15.38 -22.07 15.59
N ASN A 282 16.56 -22.52 15.17
CA ASN A 282 17.81 -21.85 15.50
C ASN A 282 18.15 -20.86 14.39
N TYR A 283 18.39 -19.61 14.77
CA TYR A 283 18.70 -18.53 13.83
C TYR A 283 19.93 -17.73 14.27
N ASN A 284 20.59 -17.14 13.28
CA ASN A 284 21.71 -16.23 13.46
C ASN A 284 21.59 -15.06 12.49
N VAL A 285 21.50 -13.84 13.01
CA VAL A 285 21.46 -12.62 12.20
C VAL A 285 22.88 -12.30 11.75
N LEU A 286 23.06 -12.24 10.44
CA LEU A 286 24.29 -11.85 9.78
C LEU A 286 24.18 -10.40 9.34
N VAL A 287 25.07 -9.56 9.86
CA VAL A 287 25.18 -8.17 9.43
C VAL A 287 26.58 -7.92 8.90
N THR A 288 26.64 -7.27 7.74
CA THR A 288 27.90 -6.73 7.21
C THR A 288 27.70 -5.26 6.91
N ASP A 289 28.65 -4.45 7.36
CA ASP A 289 28.65 -3.00 7.20
C ASP A 289 30.00 -2.63 6.58
N LYS A 290 30.00 -2.30 5.29
CA LYS A 290 31.26 -2.08 4.57
C LYS A 290 31.79 -0.70 4.90
N GLY A 291 33.02 -0.64 5.39
CA GLY A 291 33.67 0.62 5.77
C GLY A 291 33.43 1.03 7.23
N ALA A 292 32.70 0.23 8.01
CA ALA A 292 32.51 0.42 9.44
C ALA A 292 32.53 -0.92 10.21
N THR A 293 32.73 -0.85 11.53
CA THR A 293 32.57 -2.00 12.40
C THR A 293 31.11 -2.13 12.82
N VAL A 294 30.54 -3.33 12.70
CA VAL A 294 29.15 -3.62 13.07
C VAL A 294 28.96 -3.48 14.59
N ASP A 295 28.09 -2.56 14.98
CA ASP A 295 27.63 -2.44 16.37
C ASP A 295 26.44 -3.39 16.61
N ARG A 296 26.72 -4.55 17.21
CA ARG A 296 25.69 -5.58 17.45
C ARG A 296 24.55 -5.11 18.35
N THR A 297 24.72 -4.03 19.13
CA THR A 297 23.66 -3.48 19.98
C THR A 297 22.55 -2.80 19.17
N LYS A 298 22.82 -2.50 17.89
CA LYS A 298 21.87 -1.89 16.95
C LYS A 298 21.16 -2.90 16.05
N ILE A 299 21.39 -4.19 16.27
CA ILE A 299 20.64 -5.26 15.61
C ILE A 299 19.30 -5.38 16.33
N PHE A 300 18.22 -5.22 15.58
CA PHE A 300 16.88 -5.43 16.09
C PHE A 300 16.26 -6.64 15.41
N VAL A 301 15.68 -7.54 16.21
CA VAL A 301 15.07 -8.78 15.76
C VAL A 301 13.67 -8.88 16.34
N SER A 302 12.69 -9.14 15.49
CA SER A 302 11.29 -9.30 15.88
C SER A 302 10.67 -10.52 15.22
N LYS A 303 9.74 -11.17 15.92
CA LYS A 303 8.88 -12.22 15.37
C LYS A 303 7.42 -11.74 15.32
N SER A 304 6.71 -12.11 14.26
CA SER A 304 5.26 -11.91 14.13
C SER A 304 4.62 -13.05 13.33
N TYR A 305 3.30 -13.17 13.39
CA TYR A 305 2.54 -14.10 12.56
C TYR A 305 1.67 -13.31 11.59
N VAL A 306 1.72 -13.66 10.31
CA VAL A 306 1.02 -12.95 9.23
C VAL A 306 0.10 -13.89 8.45
N GLU A 307 -0.95 -13.32 7.86
CA GLU A 307 -1.88 -14.03 6.98
C GLU A 307 -1.27 -14.19 5.58
N GLY A 308 -1.03 -15.43 5.16
CA GLY A 308 -0.49 -15.77 3.84
C GLY A 308 0.91 -15.20 3.53
N PHE A 309 1.31 -15.29 2.26
CA PHE A 309 2.58 -14.73 1.75
C PHE A 309 2.45 -13.30 1.25
N ASP A 310 1.24 -12.74 1.24
CA ASP A 310 1.00 -11.42 0.68
C ASP A 310 1.78 -10.37 1.46
N MET A 311 2.66 -9.65 0.76
CA MET A 311 3.71 -8.83 1.38
C MET A 311 3.19 -7.48 1.91
N ALA A 312 1.94 -7.12 1.62
CA ALA A 312 1.40 -5.79 1.84
C ALA A 312 1.17 -5.46 3.33
N GLY A 313 0.69 -6.40 4.15
CA GLY A 313 0.32 -6.15 5.55
C GLY A 313 1.51 -6.02 6.51
N ALA A 314 2.66 -6.61 6.19
CA ALA A 314 3.86 -6.60 7.05
C ALA A 314 4.66 -5.29 6.94
N GLN A 315 4.54 -4.53 5.86
CA GLN A 315 5.33 -3.31 5.65
C GLN A 315 5.04 -2.19 6.68
N LEU A 316 3.80 -2.08 7.16
CA LEU A 316 3.36 -0.97 8.00
C LEU A 316 3.97 -0.98 9.42
N GLY A 317 3.99 -2.13 10.11
CA GLY A 317 4.60 -2.25 11.44
C GLY A 317 6.13 -2.09 11.44
N HIS A 318 6.77 -2.39 10.30
CA HIS A 318 8.22 -2.33 10.17
C HIS A 318 8.75 -0.98 9.71
N GLN A 319 7.99 -0.22 8.91
CA GLN A 319 8.30 1.20 8.70
C GLN A 319 8.31 1.94 10.04
N GLN A 320 7.38 1.64 10.95
CA GLN A 320 7.41 2.19 12.30
C GLN A 320 8.65 1.77 13.10
N ALA A 321 9.09 0.50 13.04
CA ALA A 321 10.29 0.04 13.75
C ALA A 321 11.61 0.60 13.17
N VAL A 322 11.74 0.73 11.85
CA VAL A 322 12.93 1.32 11.19
C VAL A 322 12.97 2.83 11.40
N THR A 323 11.84 3.53 11.23
CA THR A 323 11.70 4.95 11.59
C THR A 323 11.94 5.17 13.09
N ALA A 324 11.48 4.26 13.96
CA ALA A 324 11.77 4.30 15.38
C ALA A 324 13.28 4.20 15.65
N MET A 325 14.02 3.34 14.95
CA MET A 325 15.46 3.24 15.10
C MET A 325 16.22 4.46 14.55
N ILE A 326 15.86 4.97 13.38
CA ILE A 326 16.49 6.17 12.80
C ILE A 326 16.25 7.37 13.73
N GLY A 327 15.00 7.59 14.15
CA GLY A 327 14.64 8.65 15.09
C GLY A 327 15.35 8.52 16.43
N LYS A 328 15.46 7.30 16.97
CA LYS A 328 16.20 7.03 18.20
C LYS A 328 17.69 7.34 18.06
N VAL A 329 18.35 6.92 16.97
CA VAL A 329 19.77 7.20 16.75
C VAL A 329 20.03 8.69 16.56
N LEU A 330 19.17 9.39 15.82
CA LEU A 330 19.25 10.86 15.66
C LEU A 330 19.06 11.58 17.01
N MET A 331 18.11 11.14 17.83
CA MET A 331 17.91 11.66 19.17
C MET A 331 19.14 11.42 20.06
N LEU A 332 19.70 10.21 20.05
CA LEU A 332 20.88 9.86 20.85
C LEU A 332 22.14 10.64 20.44
N LYS A 333 22.25 11.02 19.16
CA LYS A 333 23.32 11.89 18.65
C LYS A 333 23.09 13.38 18.97
N SER A 334 21.90 13.74 19.42
CA SER A 334 21.52 15.11 19.75
C SER A 334 21.68 15.38 21.25
N ASP A 335 21.49 16.63 21.66
CA ASP A 335 21.57 17.09 23.05
C ASP A 335 20.31 16.80 23.88
N CYS A 336 19.25 16.25 23.25
CA CYS A 336 17.95 15.98 23.85
C CYS A 336 18.03 15.15 25.14
N GLY A 337 18.96 14.17 25.18
CA GLY A 337 19.15 13.24 26.31
C GLY A 337 19.64 13.88 27.62
N THR A 338 20.06 15.14 27.55
CA THR A 338 20.46 15.94 28.73
C THR A 338 19.23 16.30 29.57
N CYS A 339 18.12 16.64 28.92
CA CYS A 339 16.90 17.12 29.58
C CYS A 339 15.74 16.12 29.52
N HIS A 340 15.77 15.15 28.62
CA HIS A 340 14.72 14.14 28.45
C HIS A 340 15.26 12.72 28.65
N LYS A 341 14.44 11.83 29.20
CA LYS A 341 14.70 10.38 29.25
C LYS A 341 13.52 9.63 28.63
N GLU A 342 13.73 8.37 28.25
CA GLU A 342 12.67 7.57 27.62
C GLU A 342 11.47 7.38 28.57
N ALA A 343 11.71 6.84 29.76
CA ALA A 343 10.64 6.45 30.68
C ALA A 343 10.47 7.34 31.91
N THR A 344 11.49 8.11 32.28
CA THR A 344 11.50 8.93 33.49
C THR A 344 11.49 10.41 33.16
N THR A 345 10.78 11.21 33.97
CA THR A 345 10.81 12.66 33.85
C THR A 345 12.18 13.17 34.32
N SER A 346 12.73 14.14 33.61
CA SER A 346 13.95 14.87 33.98
C SER A 346 13.61 16.37 33.99
N ILE A 347 14.49 17.24 33.48
CA ILE A 347 14.20 18.67 33.29
C ILE A 347 13.01 18.86 32.35
N GLY A 348 12.92 18.05 31.29
CA GLY A 348 11.78 17.94 30.39
C GLY A 348 10.97 16.65 30.63
N PRO A 349 9.76 16.54 30.03
CA PRO A 349 8.93 15.35 30.14
C PRO A 349 9.61 14.09 29.60
N ALA A 350 9.31 12.94 30.19
CA ALA A 350 9.70 11.66 29.62
C ALA A 350 9.14 11.50 28.19
N PHE A 351 9.90 10.90 27.26
CA PHE A 351 9.42 10.72 25.89
C PHE A 351 8.15 9.86 25.83
N ILE A 352 8.01 8.86 26.71
CA ILE A 352 6.77 8.08 26.85
C ILE A 352 5.58 8.98 27.20
N LYS A 353 5.76 9.98 28.06
CA LYS A 353 4.69 10.92 28.42
C LYS A 353 4.30 11.80 27.24
N VAL A 354 5.28 12.24 26.46
CA VAL A 354 5.04 12.98 25.22
C VAL A 354 4.23 12.12 24.25
N ALA A 355 4.65 10.87 24.02
CA ALA A 355 3.95 9.91 23.17
C ALA A 355 2.48 9.73 23.61
N GLN A 356 2.25 9.48 24.89
CA GLN A 356 0.92 9.31 25.47
C GLN A 356 0.03 10.54 25.31
N LYS A 357 0.58 11.76 25.50
CA LYS A 357 -0.18 13.00 25.37
C LYS A 357 -0.65 13.27 23.93
N TYR A 358 0.18 12.90 22.95
CA TYR A 358 -0.08 13.16 21.53
C TYR A 358 -0.55 11.91 20.75
N LYS A 359 -0.96 10.86 21.47
CA LYS A 359 -1.46 9.61 20.89
C LYS A 359 -2.67 9.87 20.00
N GLY A 360 -2.60 9.37 18.76
CA GLY A 360 -3.70 9.46 17.79
C GLY A 360 -3.94 10.86 17.20
N ASP A 361 -3.12 11.86 17.53
CA ASP A 361 -3.22 13.19 16.93
C ASP A 361 -2.51 13.19 15.56
N PRO A 362 -3.24 13.37 14.43
CA PRO A 362 -2.65 13.35 13.09
C PRO A 362 -1.68 14.51 12.84
N LYS A 363 -1.70 15.56 13.67
CA LYS A 363 -0.81 16.73 13.58
C LYS A 363 0.39 16.64 14.52
N ALA A 364 0.50 15.59 15.33
CA ALA A 364 1.51 15.46 16.37
C ALA A 364 2.95 15.59 15.82
N VAL A 365 3.24 14.94 14.68
CA VAL A 365 4.59 14.94 14.10
C VAL A 365 5.04 16.35 13.73
N ASP A 366 4.21 17.10 13.01
CA ASP A 366 4.56 18.45 12.57
C ASP A 366 4.53 19.46 13.74
N TYR A 367 3.60 19.30 14.69
CA TYR A 367 3.53 20.14 15.88
C TYR A 367 4.78 19.98 16.75
N LEU A 368 5.15 18.75 17.10
CA LEU A 368 6.31 18.46 17.94
C LEU A 368 7.61 18.81 17.21
N SER A 369 7.74 18.53 15.90
CA SER A 369 8.91 18.95 15.12
C SER A 369 9.09 20.48 15.16
N ASN A 370 8.01 21.24 15.01
CA ASN A 370 8.07 22.71 15.12
C ASN A 370 8.39 23.18 16.54
N LYS A 371 7.86 22.51 17.57
CA LYS A 371 8.19 22.81 18.97
C LYS A 371 9.66 22.57 19.26
N ILE A 372 10.25 21.48 18.76
CA ILE A 372 11.69 21.19 18.91
C ILE A 372 12.51 22.25 18.17
N LYS A 373 12.14 22.60 16.94
CA LYS A 373 12.87 23.60 16.13
C LYS A 373 12.89 24.99 16.77
N LYS A 374 11.75 25.46 17.25
CA LYS A 374 11.55 26.84 17.73
C LYS A 374 11.75 26.99 19.24
N GLY A 375 11.83 25.88 19.97
CA GLY A 375 11.74 25.89 21.42
C GLY A 375 10.34 26.30 21.91
N GLY A 376 10.17 26.34 23.22
CA GLY A 376 8.94 26.84 23.83
C GLY A 376 8.72 26.39 25.26
N ALA A 377 7.77 27.05 25.93
CA ALA A 377 7.39 26.79 27.32
C ALA A 377 5.87 26.55 27.45
N GLY A 378 5.42 26.18 28.65
CA GLY A 378 4.00 26.21 29.05
C GLY A 378 3.20 24.93 28.82
N VAL A 379 3.67 24.01 27.97
CA VAL A 379 2.94 22.75 27.68
C VAL A 379 3.17 21.68 28.75
N TRP A 380 4.37 21.69 29.35
CA TRP A 380 4.86 20.68 30.30
C TRP A 380 5.41 21.27 31.59
N GLY A 381 5.28 22.59 31.76
CA GLY A 381 5.84 23.34 32.89
C GLY A 381 6.37 24.71 32.47
N GLU A 382 6.92 25.43 33.44
CA GLU A 382 7.47 26.78 33.27
C GLU A 382 8.87 26.78 32.65
N ILE A 383 9.59 25.66 32.72
CA ILE A 383 10.93 25.52 32.16
C ILE A 383 10.84 25.48 30.62
N PRO A 384 11.41 26.47 29.90
CA PRO A 384 11.39 26.49 28.44
C PRO A 384 12.32 25.42 27.87
N MET A 385 11.88 24.71 26.83
CA MET A 385 12.76 23.92 25.97
C MET A 385 13.51 24.87 25.02
N PRO A 386 14.85 24.83 24.96
CA PRO A 386 15.63 25.62 24.00
C PRO A 386 15.26 25.31 22.53
N ALA A 387 15.56 26.24 21.65
CA ALA A 387 15.35 26.07 20.22
C ALA A 387 16.47 25.22 19.59
N HIS A 388 16.12 24.11 18.94
CA HIS A 388 17.06 23.26 18.22
C HIS A 388 17.05 23.60 16.71
N ALA A 389 17.27 24.88 16.37
CA ALA A 389 17.12 25.39 15.00
C ALA A 389 18.15 24.83 14.00
N THR A 390 19.24 24.23 14.49
CA THR A 390 20.32 23.63 13.70
C THR A 390 19.98 22.21 13.21
N ILE A 391 18.96 21.56 13.78
CA ILE A 391 18.52 20.24 13.35
C ILE A 391 17.63 20.40 12.10
N LYS A 392 17.93 19.63 11.04
CA LYS A 392 17.16 19.68 9.79
C LYS A 392 15.71 19.21 10.03
N ASP A 393 14.76 19.81 9.32
CA ASP A 393 13.32 19.48 9.45
C ASP A 393 13.02 18.00 9.22
N ALA A 394 13.73 17.36 8.28
CA ALA A 394 13.60 15.93 8.05
C ALA A 394 14.02 15.08 9.27
N ASP A 395 15.08 15.49 9.97
CA ASP A 395 15.61 14.75 11.13
C ASP A 395 14.69 14.95 12.34
N LEU A 396 14.14 16.15 12.52
CA LEU A 396 13.13 16.44 13.55
C LEU A 396 11.88 15.58 13.38
N LYS A 397 11.44 15.35 12.13
CA LYS A 397 10.30 14.48 11.85
C LYS A 397 10.59 13.03 12.21
N GLU A 398 11.77 12.50 11.87
CA GLU A 398 12.14 11.12 12.24
C GLU A 398 12.27 10.94 13.77
N ILE A 399 12.90 11.90 14.47
CA ILE A 399 12.96 11.90 15.95
C ILE A 399 11.56 11.90 16.55
N THR A 400 10.67 12.77 16.05
CA THR A 400 9.32 12.90 16.57
C THR A 400 8.48 11.65 16.32
N LYS A 401 8.58 11.05 15.12
CA LYS A 401 7.91 9.79 14.81
C LYS A 401 8.34 8.69 15.77
N TRP A 402 9.63 8.59 16.08
CA TRP A 402 10.13 7.67 17.10
C TRP A 402 9.54 7.94 18.49
N ILE A 403 9.55 9.20 18.96
CA ILE A 403 8.97 9.55 20.28
C ILE A 403 7.52 9.06 20.35
N LEU A 404 6.74 9.28 19.30
CA LEU A 404 5.33 8.88 19.26
C LEU A 404 5.11 7.37 19.23
N THR A 405 6.12 6.54 18.91
CA THR A 405 6.00 5.07 19.03
C THR A 405 6.13 4.55 20.46
N LEU A 406 6.42 5.42 21.44
CA LEU A 406 6.67 5.02 22.84
C LEU A 406 5.40 4.98 23.71
N ASP A 407 4.21 5.21 23.14
CA ASP A 407 2.94 5.37 23.86
C ASP A 407 2.33 4.05 24.36
N ASP A 408 2.59 2.93 23.67
CA ASP A 408 2.15 1.60 24.03
C ASP A 408 3.27 0.81 24.70
N GLN A 409 3.26 0.77 26.05
CA GLN A 409 4.07 -0.18 26.82
C GLN A 409 3.69 -1.67 26.60
N LYS A 410 2.94 -1.99 25.54
CA LYS A 410 2.71 -3.36 25.04
C LYS A 410 3.34 -3.65 23.67
N SER A 411 3.98 -2.70 22.97
CA SER A 411 4.29 -2.89 21.54
C SER A 411 5.73 -2.67 21.06
N VAL A 412 6.71 -2.47 21.94
CA VAL A 412 8.09 -2.86 21.59
C VAL A 412 8.46 -4.03 22.48
N ALA A 413 8.00 -5.23 22.10
CA ALA A 413 8.61 -6.45 22.62
C ALA A 413 10.14 -6.26 22.52
N PRO A 414 10.91 -6.56 23.58
CA PRO A 414 12.36 -6.47 23.53
C PRO A 414 12.86 -7.18 22.28
N SER A 415 13.84 -6.58 21.59
CA SER A 415 14.49 -7.24 20.47
C SER A 415 14.87 -8.66 20.89
N LEU A 416 14.55 -9.64 20.07
CA LEU A 416 15.10 -10.96 20.26
C LEU A 416 16.64 -10.87 20.11
N PRO A 417 17.40 -11.80 20.73
CA PRO A 417 18.85 -11.85 20.56
C PRO A 417 19.24 -11.97 19.08
N SER A 418 20.38 -11.40 18.68
CA SER A 418 20.88 -11.52 17.30
C SER A 418 21.23 -12.96 16.91
N LYS A 419 21.36 -13.87 17.90
CA LYS A 419 21.51 -15.31 17.72
C LYS A 419 20.73 -16.00 18.82
N GLY A 420 19.87 -16.95 18.46
CA GLY A 420 19.04 -17.61 19.44
C GLY A 420 18.21 -18.76 18.89
N GLN A 421 17.35 -19.26 19.75
CA GLN A 421 16.39 -20.31 19.46
C GLN A 421 14.98 -19.75 19.68
N LEU A 422 14.07 -20.03 18.75
CA LEU A 422 12.67 -19.69 18.84
C LEU A 422 11.84 -20.97 18.75
N VAL A 423 10.78 -21.09 19.55
CA VAL A 423 9.77 -22.12 19.34
C VAL A 423 8.58 -21.44 18.71
N ALA A 424 8.18 -21.91 17.54
CA ALA A 424 7.02 -21.36 16.85
C ALA A 424 5.74 -21.93 17.51
N GLU A 425 4.93 -21.04 18.05
CA GLU A 425 3.57 -21.34 18.47
C GLU A 425 2.70 -21.57 17.22
N VAL A 426 1.72 -22.47 17.32
CA VAL A 426 0.65 -22.57 16.33
C VAL A 426 -0.44 -21.58 16.73
N PRO A 427 -0.66 -20.48 16.00
CA PRO A 427 -1.61 -19.47 16.43
C PRO A 427 -3.03 -20.03 16.50
N SER A 428 -3.78 -19.63 17.53
CA SER A 428 -5.19 -19.98 17.68
C SER A 428 -6.07 -19.46 16.53
N ASN A 429 -5.59 -18.43 15.82
CA ASN A 429 -6.19 -17.94 14.58
C ASN A 429 -5.68 -18.73 13.36
N LYS A 430 -6.58 -19.49 12.72
CA LYS A 430 -6.31 -20.34 11.54
C LYS A 430 -5.82 -19.58 10.29
N LYS A 431 -5.86 -18.24 10.28
CA LYS A 431 -5.42 -17.41 9.15
C LYS A 431 -3.96 -16.95 9.23
N ASN A 432 -3.39 -16.80 10.42
CA ASN A 432 -2.03 -16.25 10.61
C ASN A 432 -0.98 -17.37 10.69
N THR A 433 -0.88 -18.21 9.66
CA THR A 433 -0.07 -19.45 9.69
C THR A 433 1.39 -19.28 9.26
N VAL A 434 1.82 -18.05 8.93
CA VAL A 434 3.19 -17.76 8.48
C VAL A 434 3.93 -17.02 9.57
N LEU A 435 5.01 -17.62 10.08
CA LEU A 435 5.93 -16.97 10.99
C LEU A 435 6.85 -16.04 10.19
N SER A 436 6.80 -14.75 10.50
CA SER A 436 7.74 -13.75 9.99
C SER A 436 8.79 -13.44 11.06
N LEU A 437 10.05 -13.77 10.76
CA LEU A 437 11.21 -13.37 11.55
C LEU A 437 11.94 -12.27 10.79
N LYS A 438 12.01 -11.09 11.39
CA LYS A 438 12.61 -9.92 10.75
C LYS A 438 13.78 -9.39 11.56
N ALA A 439 14.84 -9.04 10.86
CA ALA A 439 16.03 -8.43 11.42
C ALA A 439 16.31 -7.11 10.71
N SER A 440 16.72 -6.10 11.46
CA SER A 440 17.20 -4.83 10.92
C SER A 440 18.46 -4.37 11.64
N TYR A 441 19.22 -3.53 10.95
CA TYR A 441 20.42 -2.92 11.49
C TYR A 441 20.54 -1.51 10.92
N THR A 442 20.90 -0.57 11.80
CA THR A 442 21.20 0.82 11.45
C THR A 442 22.66 1.08 11.77
N ASP A 443 23.41 1.54 10.79
CA ASP A 443 24.84 1.83 10.95
C ASP A 443 25.06 3.07 11.87
N ASN A 444 26.32 3.49 11.98
CA ASN A 444 26.69 4.70 12.70
C ASN A 444 26.64 5.96 11.82
N GLY A 445 26.37 5.84 10.52
CA GLY A 445 26.68 6.83 9.51
C GLY A 445 28.18 6.98 9.28
N ALA A 446 28.56 7.54 8.13
CA ALA A 446 29.92 8.00 7.87
C ALA A 446 30.12 9.46 8.34
N ALA A 447 31.36 9.94 8.40
CA ALA A 447 31.67 11.31 8.82
C ALA A 447 30.87 12.35 7.99
N GLY A 448 29.93 13.05 8.65
CA GLY A 448 29.06 14.05 8.02
C GLY A 448 27.85 13.50 7.27
N LEU A 449 27.61 12.18 7.30
CA LEU A 449 26.45 11.52 6.69
C LEU A 449 25.52 10.92 7.73
N LYS A 450 24.23 10.87 7.38
CA LYS A 450 23.23 10.19 8.20
C LYS A 450 23.46 8.68 8.26
N PRO A 451 23.00 8.03 9.35
CA PRO A 451 22.94 6.59 9.40
C PRO A 451 22.04 5.99 8.32
N LEU A 452 22.40 4.82 7.81
CA LEU A 452 21.60 4.03 6.89
C LEU A 452 21.12 2.75 7.57
N SER A 453 19.89 2.37 7.23
CA SER A 453 19.24 1.19 7.80
C SER A 453 18.91 0.20 6.70
N SER A 454 19.12 -1.07 7.00
CA SER A 454 18.70 -2.19 6.17
C SER A 454 17.89 -3.18 6.97
N THR A 455 17.09 -3.97 6.27
CA THR A 455 16.14 -4.87 6.89
C THR A 455 15.99 -6.12 6.04
N TYR A 456 15.92 -7.26 6.70
CA TYR A 456 15.70 -8.57 6.09
C TYR A 456 14.55 -9.27 6.79
N GLU A 457 13.66 -9.87 6.02
CA GLU A 457 12.51 -10.61 6.52
C GLU A 457 12.55 -12.04 5.99
N LEU A 458 12.46 -12.99 6.92
CA LEU A 458 12.39 -14.40 6.65
C LEU A 458 11.00 -14.92 7.03
N LYS A 459 10.32 -15.55 6.07
CA LYS A 459 8.98 -16.10 6.27
C LYS A 459 9.02 -17.63 6.24
N LEU A 460 8.52 -18.25 7.30
CA LEU A 460 8.39 -19.70 7.43
C LEU A 460 6.91 -20.07 7.50
N ARG A 461 6.48 -21.02 6.64
CA ARG A 461 5.13 -21.59 6.64
C ARG A 461 4.98 -22.56 7.80
N ASN A 462 3.78 -22.72 8.32
CA ASN A 462 3.48 -23.92 9.09
C ASN A 462 3.72 -25.15 8.20
N SER A 463 4.37 -26.19 8.72
CA SER A 463 4.58 -27.45 7.99
C SER A 463 3.25 -28.15 7.66
N LEU A 464 2.16 -27.81 8.35
CA LEU A 464 0.79 -28.18 7.99
C LEU A 464 0.15 -27.08 7.13
N ILE A 465 -0.02 -27.34 5.84
CA ILE A 465 -0.67 -26.44 4.88
C ILE A 465 -2.12 -26.87 4.69
N ALA A 466 -3.07 -26.00 5.04
CA ALA A 466 -4.49 -26.24 4.78
C ALA A 466 -4.81 -26.10 3.29
N SER A 467 -5.81 -26.84 2.81
CA SER A 467 -6.29 -26.75 1.42
C SER A 467 -6.67 -25.32 1.01
N SER A 468 -7.17 -24.50 1.95
CA SER A 468 -7.51 -23.08 1.75
C SER A 468 -6.32 -22.21 1.36
N ASP A 469 -5.12 -22.61 1.74
CA ASP A 469 -3.88 -21.87 1.47
C ASP A 469 -3.23 -22.31 0.13
N ILE A 470 -3.74 -23.37 -0.49
CA ILE A 470 -3.23 -23.92 -1.76
C ILE A 470 -4.05 -23.36 -2.92
N LYS A 471 -3.51 -22.32 -3.56
CA LYS A 471 -4.21 -21.58 -4.64
C LYS A 471 -3.96 -22.14 -6.04
N ASP A 472 -2.80 -22.75 -6.26
CA ASP A 472 -2.37 -23.21 -7.58
C ASP A 472 -2.62 -24.71 -7.70
N VAL A 473 -3.74 -25.05 -8.35
CA VAL A 473 -4.25 -26.41 -8.46
C VAL A 473 -4.75 -26.68 -9.87
N SER A 474 -4.72 -27.95 -10.28
CA SER A 474 -5.27 -28.40 -11.55
C SER A 474 -6.20 -29.58 -11.36
N ASN A 475 -7.38 -29.49 -11.98
CA ASN A 475 -8.47 -30.46 -11.86
C ASN A 475 -8.93 -30.69 -10.41
N PHE A 476 -9.01 -29.62 -9.62
CA PHE A 476 -9.62 -29.63 -8.29
C PHE A 476 -10.72 -28.56 -8.21
N ASP A 477 -11.87 -28.95 -7.65
CA ASP A 477 -12.95 -28.04 -7.27
C ASP A 477 -12.85 -27.74 -5.77
N VAL A 478 -13.11 -26.50 -5.38
CA VAL A 478 -13.18 -26.10 -3.97
C VAL A 478 -14.55 -26.49 -3.41
N LYS A 479 -14.57 -27.18 -2.26
CA LYS A 479 -15.79 -27.52 -1.52
C LYS A 479 -15.69 -27.05 -0.07
N GLU A 480 -16.81 -26.63 0.48
CA GLU A 480 -16.95 -26.32 1.90
C GLU A 480 -17.65 -27.50 2.61
N MET A 481 -16.98 -28.09 3.59
CA MET A 481 -17.51 -29.21 4.37
C MET A 481 -17.25 -28.98 5.86
N GLN A 482 -18.32 -28.98 6.66
CA GLN A 482 -18.24 -28.82 8.13
C GLN A 482 -17.36 -27.64 8.60
N GLN A 483 -17.47 -26.47 7.95
CA GLN A 483 -16.66 -25.27 8.22
C GLN A 483 -15.16 -25.40 7.91
N THR A 484 -14.79 -26.36 7.06
CA THR A 484 -13.45 -26.51 6.51
C THR A 484 -13.50 -26.64 4.99
N GLN A 485 -12.67 -25.85 4.32
CA GLN A 485 -12.45 -25.97 2.89
C GLN A 485 -11.73 -27.29 2.59
N VAL A 486 -12.13 -27.96 1.51
CA VAL A 486 -11.45 -29.15 0.96
C VAL A 486 -11.31 -29.00 -0.55
N LEU A 487 -10.26 -29.59 -1.11
CA LEU A 487 -10.02 -29.65 -2.55
C LEU A 487 -10.49 -31.01 -3.06
N GLN A 488 -11.55 -31.01 -3.87
CA GLN A 488 -12.13 -32.21 -4.47
C GLN A 488 -11.54 -32.42 -5.86
N LEU A 489 -10.93 -33.56 -6.12
CA LEU A 489 -10.42 -33.90 -7.45
C LEU A 489 -11.60 -34.03 -8.44
N SER A 490 -11.59 -33.21 -9.49
CA SER A 490 -12.69 -33.11 -10.47
C SER A 490 -12.52 -34.00 -11.70
N LYS A 491 -11.28 -34.49 -11.95
CA LYS A 491 -10.96 -35.47 -13.00
C LYS A 491 -10.20 -36.67 -12.44
N ALA A 492 -9.92 -37.69 -13.26
CA ALA A 492 -9.15 -38.87 -12.81
C ALA A 492 -7.72 -38.52 -12.35
N THR A 493 -7.16 -37.41 -12.83
CA THR A 493 -5.84 -36.90 -12.43
C THR A 493 -5.86 -35.40 -12.18
N GLY A 494 -4.99 -34.92 -11.30
CA GLY A 494 -4.83 -33.51 -10.98
C GLY A 494 -3.54 -33.26 -10.21
N TRP A 495 -3.24 -32.00 -9.93
CA TRP A 495 -2.06 -31.65 -9.15
C TRP A 495 -2.29 -30.43 -8.26
N LEU A 496 -1.50 -30.35 -7.19
CA LEU A 496 -1.34 -29.18 -6.32
C LEU A 496 0.09 -28.66 -6.49
N LYS A 497 0.26 -27.34 -6.61
CA LYS A 497 1.57 -26.71 -6.80
C LYS A 497 1.93 -25.84 -5.60
N LEU A 498 3.15 -26.04 -5.08
CA LEU A 498 3.73 -25.26 -3.99
C LEU A 498 5.06 -24.66 -4.43
N ASN A 499 5.17 -23.33 -4.45
CA ASN A 499 6.40 -22.64 -4.81
C ASN A 499 7.32 -22.44 -3.59
N ASP A 500 8.61 -22.30 -3.88
CA ASP A 500 9.67 -21.92 -2.94
C ASP A 500 9.77 -22.84 -1.72
N VAL A 501 9.86 -24.15 -1.97
CA VAL A 501 9.95 -25.18 -0.93
C VAL A 501 11.37 -25.72 -0.81
N ASP A 502 11.99 -25.48 0.34
CA ASP A 502 13.20 -26.14 0.80
C ASP A 502 12.83 -27.52 1.36
N LEU A 503 13.44 -28.57 0.81
CA LEU A 503 13.23 -29.96 1.23
C LEU A 503 14.27 -30.45 2.26
N THR A 504 15.19 -29.59 2.68
CA THR A 504 16.18 -29.91 3.72
C THR A 504 15.48 -30.39 4.98
N ASN A 505 15.91 -31.55 5.48
CA ASN A 505 15.36 -32.24 6.66
C ASN A 505 13.86 -32.60 6.57
N ILE A 506 13.28 -32.70 5.38
CA ILE A 506 11.96 -33.31 5.18
C ILE A 506 12.15 -34.80 4.88
N LYS A 507 11.38 -35.67 5.55
CA LYS A 507 11.40 -37.13 5.28
C LYS A 507 10.17 -37.63 4.56
N ALA A 508 9.02 -36.98 4.78
CA ALA A 508 7.76 -37.45 4.24
C ALA A 508 6.74 -36.31 4.09
N LEU A 509 5.76 -36.52 3.23
CA LEU A 509 4.53 -35.75 3.18
C LEU A 509 3.39 -36.63 3.67
N ASN A 510 2.57 -36.09 4.56
CA ASN A 510 1.32 -36.68 5.01
C ASN A 510 0.17 -35.88 4.42
N ILE A 511 -0.56 -36.49 3.49
CA ILE A 511 -1.73 -35.91 2.86
C ILE A 511 -2.95 -36.36 3.64
N ASN A 512 -3.64 -35.39 4.24
CA ASN A 512 -4.86 -35.62 4.97
C ASN A 512 -6.04 -35.58 3.99
N PHE A 513 -6.67 -36.73 3.77
CA PHE A 513 -7.86 -36.86 2.95
C PHE A 513 -9.12 -36.94 3.81
N ASP A 514 -10.26 -36.48 3.29
CA ASP A 514 -11.57 -36.78 3.86
C ASP A 514 -12.07 -38.13 3.36
N ASN A 515 -12.59 -39.00 4.26
CA ASN A 515 -13.13 -40.33 3.94
C ASN A 515 -12.20 -41.22 3.08
N PHE A 516 -10.91 -41.26 3.43
CA PHE A 516 -9.90 -42.01 2.71
C PHE A 516 -10.10 -43.54 2.75
N VAL A 517 -10.00 -44.18 1.59
CA VAL A 517 -9.84 -45.63 1.46
C VAL A 517 -8.43 -45.93 0.96
N GLU A 518 -7.67 -46.76 1.68
CA GLU A 518 -6.31 -47.10 1.31
C GLU A 518 -6.24 -47.76 -0.08
N GLY A 519 -5.28 -47.33 -0.91
CA GLY A 519 -5.17 -47.77 -2.31
C GLY A 519 -6.15 -47.13 -3.28
N SER A 520 -7.05 -46.24 -2.84
CA SER A 520 -8.00 -45.55 -3.73
C SER A 520 -7.37 -44.44 -4.58
N VAL A 521 -6.21 -43.92 -4.17
CA VAL A 521 -5.49 -42.85 -4.85
C VAL A 521 -4.00 -43.16 -4.89
N GLN A 522 -3.37 -42.88 -6.02
CA GLN A 522 -1.93 -42.80 -6.16
C GLN A 522 -1.51 -41.34 -6.10
N THR A 523 -0.50 -41.05 -5.29
CA THR A 523 0.11 -39.72 -5.20
C THR A 523 1.59 -39.77 -5.55
N GLU A 524 2.07 -38.73 -6.21
CA GLU A 524 3.49 -38.55 -6.54
C GLU A 524 3.90 -37.10 -6.25
N VAL A 525 5.13 -36.89 -5.80
CA VAL A 525 5.72 -35.55 -5.69
C VAL A 525 6.81 -35.43 -6.74
N ARG A 526 6.73 -34.36 -7.55
CA ARG A 526 7.73 -34.03 -8.58
C ARG A 526 8.28 -32.63 -8.38
N LEU A 527 9.56 -32.48 -8.68
CA LEU A 527 10.29 -31.22 -8.50
C LEU A 527 10.27 -30.37 -9.77
N ASP A 528 10.07 -29.08 -9.61
CA ASP A 528 10.21 -27.94 -10.54
C ASP A 528 9.29 -27.94 -11.76
N HIS A 529 8.81 -29.11 -12.19
CA HIS A 529 7.89 -29.28 -13.30
C HIS A 529 6.94 -30.46 -13.03
N VAL A 530 5.74 -30.44 -13.62
CA VAL A 530 4.75 -31.53 -13.47
C VAL A 530 5.27 -32.90 -13.92
N ASN A 531 6.22 -32.91 -14.85
CA ASN A 531 6.93 -34.10 -15.33
C ASN A 531 8.40 -34.15 -14.86
N GLY A 532 8.75 -33.38 -13.84
CA GLY A 532 10.10 -33.28 -13.33
C GLY A 532 10.56 -34.52 -12.55
N PRO A 533 11.76 -34.46 -11.95
CA PRO A 533 12.31 -35.54 -11.15
C PRO A 533 11.35 -36.00 -10.05
N LEU A 534 11.18 -37.32 -9.90
CA LEU A 534 10.33 -37.91 -8.88
C LEU A 534 11.02 -37.79 -7.50
N ALA A 535 10.38 -37.09 -6.58
CA ALA A 535 10.82 -36.96 -5.20
C ALA A 535 10.22 -38.02 -4.29
N GLY A 536 9.05 -38.57 -4.61
CA GLY A 536 8.41 -39.65 -3.84
C GLY A 536 7.09 -40.07 -4.45
N SER A 537 6.60 -41.25 -4.06
CA SER A 537 5.28 -41.74 -4.46
C SER A 537 4.65 -42.61 -3.35
N SER A 538 3.32 -42.66 -3.31
CA SER A 538 2.57 -43.46 -2.36
C SER A 538 1.15 -43.75 -2.84
N ASN A 539 0.59 -44.89 -2.43
CA ASN A 539 -0.84 -45.20 -2.57
C ASN A 539 -1.63 -45.02 -1.25
N GLY A 540 -0.97 -44.45 -0.24
CA GLY A 540 -1.51 -44.15 1.08
C GLY A 540 -1.41 -42.67 1.44
N ASN A 541 -1.78 -42.33 2.67
CA ASN A 541 -1.73 -40.95 3.18
C ASN A 541 -0.31 -40.44 3.40
N ILE A 542 0.63 -41.34 3.68
CA ILE A 542 2.01 -41.00 3.97
C ILE A 542 2.87 -41.35 2.75
N MET A 543 3.62 -40.37 2.27
CA MET A 543 4.59 -40.50 1.19
C MET A 543 5.97 -40.21 1.72
N ASN A 544 6.83 -41.23 1.73
CA ASN A 544 8.25 -41.03 2.01
C ASN A 544 8.90 -40.32 0.82
N LEU A 545 9.70 -39.30 1.12
CA LEU A 545 10.48 -38.59 0.11
C LEU A 545 11.90 -39.15 0.05
N ASN A 546 12.44 -39.16 -1.17
CA ASN A 546 13.85 -39.31 -1.44
C ASN A 546 14.62 -38.20 -0.71
N LYS A 547 15.78 -38.54 -0.16
CA LYS A 547 16.62 -37.55 0.54
C LYS A 547 17.13 -36.51 -0.46
N ILE A 548 16.64 -35.28 -0.35
CA ILE A 548 17.03 -34.14 -1.17
C ILE A 548 17.67 -33.11 -0.23
N ALA A 549 18.99 -32.91 -0.37
CA ALA A 549 19.79 -32.07 0.51
C ALA A 549 20.73 -31.17 -0.31
N ASP A 550 20.21 -30.58 -1.38
CA ASP A 550 20.96 -29.68 -2.25
C ASP A 550 20.91 -28.21 -1.78
N GLY A 551 20.13 -27.92 -0.74
CA GLY A 551 19.99 -26.62 -0.12
C GLY A 551 19.25 -25.59 -1.00
N LYS A 552 18.53 -26.04 -2.03
CA LYS A 552 17.80 -25.19 -2.97
C LYS A 552 16.31 -25.16 -2.65
N PHE A 553 15.66 -24.10 -3.11
CA PHE A 553 14.20 -24.03 -3.15
C PHE A 553 13.71 -24.68 -4.45
N HIS A 554 12.70 -25.53 -4.32
CA HIS A 554 12.03 -26.19 -5.44
C HIS A 554 10.58 -25.74 -5.56
N THR A 555 10.03 -25.86 -6.77
CA THR A 555 8.58 -25.89 -6.94
C THR A 555 8.11 -27.34 -6.81
N LEU A 556 7.20 -27.64 -5.89
CA LEU A 556 6.65 -29.00 -5.75
C LEU A 556 5.34 -29.12 -6.49
N PHE A 557 5.24 -30.15 -7.33
CA PHE A 557 3.99 -30.65 -7.87
C PHE A 557 3.61 -31.92 -7.12
N ILE A 558 2.50 -31.88 -6.40
CA ILE A 558 1.88 -33.05 -5.76
C ILE A 558 0.80 -33.54 -6.71
N LEU A 559 1.06 -34.62 -7.43
CA LEU A 559 0.16 -35.21 -8.40
C LEU A 559 -0.73 -36.24 -7.72
N PHE A 560 -1.99 -36.28 -8.15
CA PHE A 560 -3.03 -37.18 -7.68
C PHE A 560 -3.60 -37.95 -8.86
N LYS A 561 -3.74 -39.26 -8.70
CA LYS A 561 -4.39 -40.14 -9.66
C LYS A 561 -5.37 -41.05 -8.92
N GLN A 562 -6.65 -40.91 -9.22
CA GLN A 562 -7.68 -41.78 -8.66
C GLN A 562 -7.56 -43.18 -9.29
N LEU A 563 -7.50 -44.20 -8.44
CA LEU A 563 -7.36 -45.61 -8.82
C LEU A 563 -8.69 -46.39 -8.71
N SER A 564 -9.57 -46.01 -7.77
CA SER A 564 -10.87 -46.66 -7.59
C SER A 564 -11.89 -46.18 -8.63
N LYS A 565 -12.78 -47.10 -9.07
CA LYS A 565 -13.92 -46.80 -9.95
C LYS A 565 -15.22 -46.49 -9.18
N ASN A 566 -15.20 -46.50 -7.86
CA ASN A 566 -16.35 -46.13 -7.03
C ASN A 566 -16.52 -44.60 -7.02
N ASP A 567 -17.73 -44.12 -6.73
CA ASP A 567 -18.08 -42.69 -6.66
C ASP A 567 -17.36 -41.89 -5.55
N ASP A 568 -16.46 -42.53 -4.79
CA ASP A 568 -15.65 -41.88 -3.76
C ASP A 568 -14.70 -40.86 -4.38
N LYS A 569 -15.02 -39.58 -4.19
CA LYS A 569 -14.20 -38.47 -4.67
C LYS A 569 -12.98 -38.28 -3.78
N VAL A 570 -11.82 -38.04 -4.38
CA VAL A 570 -10.60 -37.69 -3.64
C VAL A 570 -10.76 -36.27 -3.08
N LEU A 571 -10.82 -36.16 -1.76
CA LEU A 571 -11.00 -34.90 -1.03
C LEU A 571 -9.76 -34.61 -0.19
N VAL A 572 -9.00 -33.57 -0.53
CA VAL A 572 -7.77 -33.19 0.19
C VAL A 572 -8.08 -32.07 1.19
N LYS A 573 -7.86 -32.34 2.49
CA LYS A 573 -8.04 -31.36 3.59
C LYS A 573 -6.78 -30.53 3.83
N SER A 574 -5.61 -31.18 3.86
CA SER A 574 -4.34 -30.53 4.13
C SER A 574 -3.16 -31.38 3.68
N VAL A 575 -2.00 -30.74 3.50
CA VAL A 575 -0.72 -31.40 3.26
C VAL A 575 0.22 -31.05 4.41
N LYS A 576 0.74 -32.05 5.11
CA LYS A 576 1.68 -31.89 6.21
C LYS A 576 3.06 -32.38 5.81
N PHE A 577 4.06 -31.52 5.94
CA PHE A 577 5.46 -31.88 5.80
C PHE A 577 5.99 -32.41 7.13
N GLU A 578 6.57 -33.60 7.12
CA GLU A 578 7.15 -34.25 8.28
C GLU A 578 8.67 -34.06 8.27
N SER A 579 9.21 -33.48 9.35
CA SER A 579 10.65 -33.35 9.54
C SER A 579 11.30 -34.72 9.81
N GLN A 580 12.59 -34.85 9.50
CA GLN A 580 13.40 -36.03 9.83
C GLN A 580 13.29 -36.41 11.30
#